data_AF-A0A139I7I1-F1
#
_entry.id   AF-A0A139I7I1-F1
#
_cell.length_a   1.000
_cell.length_b   1.000
_cell.length_c   1.000
_cell.angle_alpha   90.00
_cell.angle_beta   90.00
_cell.angle_gamma   90.00
#
_symmetry.space_group_name_H-M   'P 1'
#
loop_
_entity.id
_entity.type
_entity.pdbx_description
1 polymer ?
#
loop_
_entity_poly.entity_id
_entity_poly.type
_entity_poly.pdbx_seq_one_letter_code
_entity_poly.pdbx_strand_id
1 'polypeptide(L)'
;MRRNGIQPLVIDADGVITSQELSRQVCSKPDLNPDLAHFEWQRGDEDQWHPMEYVSQTTLIESSGIDHSKAAKNLYLDNSEKQRDEEFGEVVGLIREAVAAFVPDYELLFERRLGF
;
A
#
# COMPACT_ATOMS: atom_id res chain seq x y z
N MET A 1 -21.54 -5.48 5.83
CA MET A 1 -22.64 -5.21 4.88
C MET A 1 -22.44 -6.12 3.67
N ARG A 2 -23.27 -7.15 3.49
CA ARG A 2 -23.23 -8.03 2.30
C ARG A 2 -24.12 -7.38 1.24
N ARG A 3 -23.55 -6.97 0.11
CA ARG A 3 -24.34 -6.52 -1.05
C ARG A 3 -24.02 -7.48 -2.19
N ASN A 4 -25.02 -8.21 -2.68
CA ASN A 4 -24.93 -9.18 -3.77
C ASN A 4 -24.02 -10.40 -3.52
N GLY A 5 -23.82 -10.83 -2.27
CA GLY A 5 -23.01 -12.02 -1.96
C GLY A 5 -21.50 -11.83 -2.05
N ILE A 6 -21.01 -10.63 -2.40
CA ILE A 6 -19.59 -10.31 -2.43
C ILE A 6 -19.13 -9.96 -1.01
N GLN A 7 -18.11 -10.66 -0.52
CA GLN A 7 -17.41 -10.32 0.72
C GLN A 7 -16.07 -9.66 0.35
N PRO A 8 -15.89 -8.36 0.63
CA PRO A 8 -14.61 -7.70 0.36
C PRO A 8 -13.54 -8.26 1.29
N LEU A 9 -12.36 -8.49 0.72
CA LEU A 9 -11.15 -8.73 1.50
C LEU A 9 -10.57 -7.38 1.90
N VAL A 10 -10.48 -7.13 3.20
CA VAL A 10 -9.83 -5.92 3.73
C VAL A 10 -8.37 -6.26 4.01
N ILE A 11 -7.46 -5.47 3.46
CA ILE A 11 -6.01 -5.63 3.59
C ILE A 11 -5.40 -4.32 4.06
N ASP A 12 -4.35 -4.43 4.88
CA ASP A 12 -3.53 -3.30 5.30
C ASP A 12 -2.26 -3.27 4.46
N ALA A 13 -1.96 -2.11 3.86
CA ALA A 13 -0.83 -1.96 2.95
C ALA A 13 0.51 -2.27 3.64
N ASP A 14 0.68 -1.79 4.88
CA ASP A 14 1.88 -2.05 5.66
C ASP A 14 2.08 -3.54 5.90
N GLY A 15 1.03 -4.26 6.28
CA GLY A 15 1.08 -5.70 6.45
C GLY A 15 1.57 -6.42 5.19
N VAL A 16 1.01 -6.10 4.02
CA VAL A 16 1.37 -6.74 2.75
C VAL A 16 2.81 -6.40 2.34
N ILE A 17 3.24 -5.14 2.51
CA ILE A 17 4.60 -4.69 2.20
C ILE A 17 5.63 -5.36 3.12
N THR A 18 5.30 -5.56 4.39
CA THR A 18 6.27 -6.02 5.42
C THR A 18 6.22 -7.53 5.69
N SER A 19 5.19 -8.24 5.24
CA SER A 19 5.03 -9.67 5.47
C SER A 19 4.70 -10.42 4.18
N GLN A 20 5.68 -11.21 3.73
CA GLN A 20 5.49 -12.17 2.64
C GLN A 20 4.43 -13.22 2.99
N GLU A 21 4.33 -13.63 4.26
CA GLU A 21 3.31 -14.57 4.72
C GLU A 21 1.90 -13.99 4.53
N LEU A 22 1.69 -12.73 4.95
CA LEU A 22 0.40 -12.08 4.76
C LEU A 22 0.08 -11.90 3.28
N SER A 23 1.07 -11.54 2.45
CA SER A 23 0.91 -11.51 0.99
C SER A 23 0.45 -12.86 0.42
N ARG A 24 1.01 -13.98 0.89
CA ARG A 24 0.57 -15.34 0.53
C ARG A 24 -0.85 -15.64 1.01
N GLN A 25 -1.22 -15.21 2.22
CA GLN A 25 -2.59 -15.33 2.71
C GLN A 25 -3.59 -14.51 1.88
N VAL A 26 -3.18 -13.36 1.34
CA VAL A 26 -4.01 -12.59 0.40
C VAL A 26 -4.28 -13.40 -0.86
N CYS A 27 -3.28 -14.11 -1.41
CA CYS A 27 -3.45 -14.97 -2.59
C CYS A 27 -4.44 -16.13 -2.35
N SER A 28 -4.50 -16.71 -1.16
CA SER A 28 -5.37 -17.87 -0.91
C SER A 28 -6.86 -17.53 -0.89
N LYS A 29 -7.23 -16.27 -0.65
CA LYS A 29 -8.63 -15.82 -0.54
C LYS A 29 -9.40 -15.78 -1.87
N PRO A 30 -8.80 -15.37 -3.00
CA PRO A 30 -9.39 -15.47 -4.33
C PRO A 30 -9.05 -16.79 -5.07
N ASP A 31 -8.72 -17.87 -4.35
CA ASP A 31 -8.29 -19.15 -4.93
C ASP A 31 -7.04 -19.06 -5.83
N LEU A 32 -6.15 -18.09 -5.59
CA LEU A 32 -4.82 -18.06 -6.21
C LEU A 32 -3.86 -18.98 -5.44
N ASN A 33 -2.84 -19.51 -6.12
CA ASN A 33 -1.83 -20.34 -5.50
C ASN A 33 -0.81 -19.46 -4.73
N PRO A 34 -0.73 -19.52 -3.39
CA PRO A 34 0.22 -18.73 -2.60
C PRO A 34 1.69 -19.04 -2.87
N ASP A 35 2.00 -20.25 -3.35
CA ASP A 35 3.37 -20.68 -3.65
C ASP A 35 3.91 -20.02 -4.92
N LEU A 36 3.03 -19.44 -5.75
CA LEU A 36 3.41 -18.70 -6.96
C LEU A 36 3.59 -17.20 -6.71
N ALA A 37 3.41 -16.71 -5.47
CA ALA A 37 3.66 -15.30 -5.19
C ALA A 37 5.17 -15.00 -5.21
N HIS A 38 5.55 -14.08 -6.11
CA HIS A 38 6.90 -13.58 -6.30
C HIS A 38 7.15 -12.35 -5.43
N PHE A 39 8.33 -12.30 -4.80
CA PHE A 39 8.78 -11.16 -3.98
C PHE A 39 10.10 -10.56 -4.42
N GLU A 40 10.73 -11.22 -5.39
CA GLU A 40 11.92 -10.79 -6.09
C GLU A 40 11.66 -11.02 -7.57
N TRP A 41 12.17 -10.11 -8.40
CA TRP A 41 12.04 -10.17 -9.84
C TRP A 41 13.26 -9.54 -10.50
N GLN A 42 13.43 -9.84 -11.79
CA GLN A 42 14.48 -9.25 -12.58
C GLN A 42 14.12 -7.79 -12.91
N ARG A 43 15.10 -6.89 -12.78
CA ARG A 43 14.97 -5.51 -13.28
C ARG A 43 14.74 -5.53 -14.79
N GLY A 44 13.87 -4.64 -15.25
CA GLY A 44 13.72 -4.38 -16.67
C GLY A 44 14.95 -3.66 -17.23
N ASP A 45 15.18 -3.84 -18.52
CA ASP A 45 16.21 -3.14 -19.27
C ASP A 45 15.61 -1.88 -19.91
N GLU A 46 16.24 -0.71 -19.73
CA GLU A 46 15.75 0.59 -20.22
C GLU A 46 15.45 0.53 -21.73
N ASP A 47 16.33 -0.13 -22.49
CA ASP A 47 16.25 -0.23 -23.95
C ASP A 47 15.03 -1.02 -24.46
N GLN A 48 14.30 -1.70 -23.57
CA GLN A 48 13.10 -2.47 -23.90
C GLN A 48 11.79 -1.65 -23.80
N TRP A 49 11.86 -0.42 -23.29
CA TRP A 49 10.68 0.40 -23.04
C TRP A 49 10.64 1.63 -23.92
N HIS A 50 9.43 2.11 -24.24
CA HIS A 50 9.30 3.42 -24.86
C HIS A 50 9.76 4.50 -23.85
N PRO A 51 10.51 5.55 -24.25
CA PRO A 51 11.10 6.51 -23.31
C PRO A 51 10.08 7.16 -22.35
N MET A 52 8.87 7.44 -22.85
CA MET A 52 7.80 7.99 -22.00
C MET A 52 7.28 7.00 -20.96
N GLU A 53 7.22 5.71 -21.30
CA GLU A 53 6.81 4.67 -20.36
C GLU A 53 7.90 4.48 -19.31
N TYR A 54 9.17 4.46 -19.75
CA TYR A 54 10.32 4.35 -18.86
C TYR A 54 10.34 5.44 -17.80
N VAL A 55 10.23 6.71 -18.20
CA VAL A 55 10.25 7.86 -17.27
C VAL A 55 9.07 7.81 -16.28
N SER A 56 7.90 7.35 -16.72
CA SER A 56 6.73 7.26 -15.84
C SER A 56 6.76 6.06 -14.87
N GLN A 57 7.52 5.02 -15.20
CA GLN A 57 7.53 3.73 -14.49
C GLN A 57 8.93 3.34 -14.00
N THR A 58 9.88 4.28 -13.95
CA THR A 58 11.30 4.01 -13.65
C THR A 58 11.46 3.22 -12.35
N THR A 59 10.75 3.61 -11.29
CA THR A 59 10.80 2.93 -9.99
C THR A 59 10.31 1.49 -10.03
N LEU A 60 9.37 1.16 -10.93
CA LEU A 60 8.88 -0.20 -11.13
C LEU A 60 9.85 -1.00 -11.99
N ILE A 61 10.30 -0.43 -13.11
CA ILE A 61 11.21 -1.09 -14.07
C ILE A 61 12.55 -1.42 -13.41
N GLU A 62 13.11 -0.50 -12.64
CA GLU A 62 14.39 -0.68 -11.95
C GLU A 62 14.26 -1.43 -10.61
N SER A 63 13.05 -1.78 -10.17
CA SER A 63 12.87 -2.57 -8.95
C SER A 63 13.24 -4.04 -9.15
N SER A 64 13.73 -4.68 -8.09
CA SER A 64 14.05 -6.12 -8.08
C SER A 64 13.35 -6.88 -6.95
N GLY A 65 12.38 -6.24 -6.31
CA GLY A 65 11.69 -6.77 -5.14
C GLY A 65 10.87 -5.70 -4.43
N ILE A 66 10.25 -6.08 -3.31
CA ILE A 66 9.43 -5.17 -2.50
C ILE A 66 10.32 -4.11 -1.83
N ASP A 67 10.00 -2.83 -2.07
CA ASP A 67 10.62 -1.72 -1.35
C ASP A 67 9.97 -1.53 0.03
N HIS A 68 10.56 -2.16 1.05
CA HIS A 68 10.09 -2.06 2.44
C HIS A 68 10.17 -0.63 3.02
N SER A 69 10.94 0.29 2.41
CA SER A 69 10.99 1.69 2.86
C SER A 69 9.67 2.42 2.62
N LYS A 70 8.77 1.87 1.79
CA LYS A 70 7.45 2.41 1.49
C LYS A 70 6.38 2.07 2.52
N ALA A 71 6.68 1.21 3.50
CA ALA A 71 5.74 0.94 4.60
C ALA A 71 5.64 2.15 5.55
N ALA A 72 4.43 2.58 5.88
CA ALA A 72 4.16 3.69 6.78
C ALA A 72 4.71 3.45 8.20
N LYS A 73 4.67 2.20 8.70
CA LYS A 73 5.36 1.79 9.95
C LYS A 73 6.87 2.05 9.97
N ASN A 74 7.50 2.11 8.79
CA ASN A 74 8.93 2.39 8.66
C ASN A 74 9.21 3.89 8.49
N LEU A 75 8.18 4.73 8.41
CA LEU A 75 8.30 6.19 8.38
C LEU A 75 8.21 6.72 9.82
N TYR A 76 9.21 7.48 10.25
CA TYR A 76 9.20 8.14 11.55
C TYR A 76 8.10 9.21 11.61
N LEU A 77 7.00 8.90 12.28
CA LEU A 77 5.82 9.78 12.40
C LEU A 77 6.07 11.07 13.18
N ASP A 78 7.17 11.16 13.94
CA ASP A 78 7.49 12.31 14.81
C ASP A 78 7.69 13.65 14.06
N ASN A 79 7.91 13.61 12.74
CA ASN A 79 7.99 14.81 11.88
C ASN A 79 6.83 14.94 10.88
N SER A 80 5.86 14.02 10.89
CA SER A 80 4.82 13.94 9.86
C SER A 80 3.83 15.12 9.89
N GLU A 81 3.56 15.68 11.07
CA GLU A 81 2.66 16.84 11.18
C GLU A 81 3.30 18.12 10.64
N LYS A 82 4.59 18.35 10.94
CA LYS A 82 5.33 19.49 10.38
C LYS A 82 5.52 19.35 8.87
N GLN A 83 5.85 18.16 8.39
CA GLN A 83 5.93 17.90 6.95
C GLN A 83 4.58 18.14 6.27
N ARG A 84 3.46 17.74 6.88
CA ARG A 84 2.12 18.01 6.33
C ARG A 84 1.78 19.50 6.33
N ASP A 85 2.19 20.24 7.36
CA ASP A 85 1.99 21.68 7.41
C ASP A 85 2.82 22.40 6.33
N GLU A 86 4.05 21.95 6.08
CA GLU A 86 4.90 22.44 4.99
C GLU A 86 4.37 22.04 3.60
N GLU A 87 3.87 20.81 3.46
CA GLU A 87 3.41 20.23 2.19
C GLU A 87 2.06 20.81 1.76
N PHE A 88 1.12 20.98 2.69
CA PHE A 88 -0.26 21.36 2.40
C PHE A 88 -0.60 22.79 2.80
N GLY A 89 0.25 23.48 3.57
CA GLY A 89 0.09 24.89 3.91
C GLY A 89 -1.30 25.22 4.45
N GLU A 90 -1.98 26.18 3.80
CA GLU A 90 -3.26 26.72 4.25
C GLU A 90 -4.41 25.69 4.26
N VAL A 91 -4.35 24.63 3.42
CA VAL A 91 -5.43 23.63 3.36
C VAL A 91 -5.29 22.51 4.39
N VAL A 92 -4.20 22.50 5.18
CA VAL A 92 -3.94 21.43 6.15
C VAL A 92 -5.05 21.31 7.20
N GLY A 93 -5.70 22.42 7.58
CA GLY A 93 -6.83 22.41 8.50
C GLY A 93 -8.03 21.62 7.97
N LEU A 94 -8.37 21.80 6.69
CA LEU A 94 -9.45 21.06 6.01
C LEU A 94 -9.10 19.57 5.89
N ILE A 95 -7.84 19.25 5.60
CA ILE A 95 -7.36 17.87 5.52
C ILE A 95 -7.48 17.21 6.89
N ARG A 96 -7.07 17.88 7.98
CA ARG A 96 -7.17 17.35 9.34
C ARG A 96 -8.62 17.08 9.74
N GLU A 97 -9.52 18.01 9.44
CA GLU A 97 -10.96 17.84 9.70
C GLU A 97 -11.54 16.65 8.93
N ALA A 98 -11.22 16.56 7.63
CA ALA A 98 -11.66 15.45 6.80
C ALA A 98 -11.12 14.11 7.32
N VAL A 99 -9.82 14.03 7.64
CA VAL A 99 -9.21 12.82 8.22
C VAL A 99 -9.93 12.44 9.51
N ALA A 100 -10.11 13.37 10.45
CA ALA A 100 -10.77 13.11 11.72
C ALA A 100 -12.20 12.57 11.55
N ALA A 101 -12.95 13.08 10.56
CA ALA A 101 -14.29 12.60 10.26
C ALA A 101 -14.32 11.14 9.75
N PHE A 102 -13.25 10.68 9.08
CA PHE A 102 -13.15 9.32 8.52
C PHE A 102 -12.33 8.34 9.38
N VAL A 103 -11.68 8.78 10.45
CA VAL A 103 -10.94 7.89 11.38
C VAL A 103 -11.80 6.70 11.86
N PRO A 104 -13.07 6.88 12.29
CA PRO A 104 -13.89 5.76 12.74
C PRO A 104 -14.13 4.68 11.66
N ASP A 105 -14.27 5.10 10.39
CA ASP A 105 -14.42 4.16 9.28
C ASP A 105 -13.11 3.41 9.01
N TYR A 106 -11.98 4.09 9.12
CA TYR A 106 -10.67 3.45 9.03
C TYR A 106 -10.48 2.41 10.12
N GLU A 107 -10.77 2.74 11.39
CA GLU A 107 -10.64 1.81 12.53
C GLU A 107 -11.53 0.57 12.32
N LEU A 108 -12.77 0.77 11.88
CA LEU A 108 -13.70 -0.33 11.55
C LEU A 108 -13.15 -1.27 10.48
N LEU A 109 -12.51 -0.74 9.44
CA LEU A 109 -11.88 -1.54 8.39
C LEU A 109 -10.61 -2.21 8.90
N PHE A 110 -9.82 -1.50 9.69
CA PHE A 110 -8.58 -1.99 10.28
C PHE A 110 -8.83 -3.20 11.19
N GLU A 111 -9.90 -3.18 11.99
CA GLU A 111 -10.36 -4.32 12.81
C GLU A 111 -10.81 -5.55 11.99
N ARG A 112 -11.09 -5.37 10.71
CA ARG A 112 -11.57 -6.44 9.80
C ARG A 112 -10.51 -6.91 8.81
N ARG A 113 -9.31 -6.35 8.87
CA ARG A 113 -8.22 -6.71 7.95
C ARG A 113 -7.83 -8.19 8.12
N LEU A 114 -7.29 -8.76 7.06
CA LEU A 114 -6.67 -10.08 7.10
C LEU A 114 -5.42 -10.09 8.01
N GLY A 115 -5.25 -11.14 8.81
CA GLY A 115 -4.03 -11.33 9.64
C GLY A 115 -4.14 -10.86 11.10
N PHE A 116 -5.24 -11.15 11.78
CA PHE A 116 -5.36 -11.11 13.25
C PHE A 116 -5.03 -12.46 13.87
#